data_AF-A0A1W9LPM2-F1
#
_entry.id   AF-A0A1W9LPM2-F1
#
_cell.length_a   1.000
_cell.length_b   1.000
_cell.length_c   1.000
_cell.angle_alpha   90.00
_cell.angle_beta   90.00
_cell.angle_gamma   90.00
#
_symmetry.space_group_name_H-M   'P 1'
#
loop_
_entity.id
_entity.type
_entity.pdbx_description
1 polymer ?
#
loop_
_entity_poly.entity_id
_entity_poly.type
_entity_poly.pdbx_seq_one_letter_code
_entity_poly.pdbx_strand_id
1 'polypeptide(L)'
;MPHQLEITLKPELFDAEGEHIRQKALNYFNINLDQVRTVHIVTIDANLSTEQLEKIRTEIFTNPVTQISSFSPLPVEFDQTIRVGYRPGVRDNPGSTAKEAAEDVLGIKFGPGKAIYTAKRYCLKGKNLSVQDADIIAGQLLANDIIQQWKIIGKKDWNPEVGTGMIIPKVILDHSPTVTAVPIDSDTTLRRISDERNLALNPNDIPTIRAYFLNKSVQTERGLVGLSEPTDIELEYISQARSDHCNHNTFRGLFRYREGSDSTVELVDNLFETCIEAPTLELKEKKNWVISVLWDNAGAGRFDENHYYVITGETHNSPSNMEAYGGAITGIVGVYRDPMGTGKGSKLVMGSYGFCVGHRDYKGGLKPRLHPRRLLDGVIEGVRDGGNKSGIPTAFGQVLFHHGYMGKCLVFVTAVGIMPAQIKGEPAEQKTTSTGDLLIMCGGRVGKDGIHGVTAASESFSEHTPAGHVQIGDPYTQKKMHDFLIEARDEGLIHFITDNGGGGLSSSVGESARFSNGCEIQLEKVPLKYEGLDQWEIWISESQERMTLAVKPEHHDRFMMLSRKHAVESTVIGTYTDSGKLHITYENKTCAYIRLDLLKSGFPQWEFDAEWLSPQTRGLYEPVFKEP
;
A
#
# COMPACT_ATOMS: atom_id res chain seq x y z
N MET A 1 -19.79 -22.57 15.36
CA MET A 1 -19.09 -23.21 14.22
C MET A 1 -19.18 -22.26 13.04
N PRO A 2 -18.22 -22.25 12.12
CA PRO A 2 -18.30 -21.41 10.93
C PRO A 2 -19.43 -21.86 10.00
N HIS A 3 -20.04 -20.93 9.28
CA HIS A 3 -21.11 -21.18 8.31
C HIS A 3 -20.71 -20.68 6.92
N GLN A 4 -21.14 -21.37 5.86
CA GLN A 4 -20.85 -20.97 4.49
C GLN A 4 -22.16 -20.73 3.74
N LEU A 5 -22.34 -19.52 3.23
CA LEU A 5 -23.46 -19.12 2.41
C LEU A 5 -23.01 -19.05 0.95
N GLU A 6 -23.71 -19.75 0.06
CA GLU A 6 -23.55 -19.58 -1.39
C GLU A 6 -24.66 -18.69 -1.94
N ILE A 7 -24.32 -17.79 -2.86
CA ILE A 7 -25.22 -16.81 -3.47
C ILE A 7 -24.95 -16.79 -4.97
N THR A 8 -25.99 -16.93 -5.80
CA THR A 8 -25.87 -16.82 -7.26
C THR A 8 -27.09 -16.14 -7.83
N LEU A 9 -26.97 -15.62 -9.05
CA LEU A 9 -28.13 -15.11 -9.78
C LEU A 9 -29.15 -16.22 -9.99
N LYS A 10 -30.43 -15.86 -10.12
CA LYS A 10 -31.47 -16.81 -10.52
C LYS A 10 -31.11 -17.48 -11.86
N PRO A 11 -31.45 -18.77 -12.08
CA PRO A 11 -31.01 -19.52 -13.26
C PRO A 11 -31.40 -18.89 -14.60
N GLU A 12 -32.54 -18.20 -14.65
CA GLU A 12 -33.07 -17.52 -15.83
C GLU A 12 -32.39 -16.19 -16.16
N LEU A 13 -31.60 -15.63 -15.24
CA LEU A 13 -30.94 -14.35 -15.42
C LEU A 13 -29.57 -14.50 -16.07
N PHE A 14 -29.21 -13.53 -16.90
CA PHE A 14 -27.90 -13.45 -17.54
C PHE A 14 -26.80 -13.10 -16.53
N ASP A 15 -25.72 -13.90 -16.52
CA ASP A 15 -24.55 -13.67 -15.68
C ASP A 15 -23.46 -12.95 -16.47
N ALA A 16 -23.42 -11.61 -16.33
CA ALA A 16 -22.46 -10.78 -17.04
C ALA A 16 -21.00 -11.04 -16.63
N GLU A 17 -20.76 -11.40 -15.36
CA GLU A 17 -19.41 -11.76 -14.90
C GLU A 17 -18.97 -13.07 -15.55
N GLY A 18 -19.86 -14.07 -15.55
CA GLY A 18 -19.64 -15.33 -16.24
C GLY A 18 -19.35 -15.14 -17.73
N GLU A 19 -20.14 -14.32 -18.43
CA GLU A 19 -19.92 -14.04 -19.85
C GLU A 19 -18.56 -13.36 -20.09
N HIS A 20 -18.15 -12.42 -19.25
CA HIS A 20 -16.83 -11.78 -19.38
C HIS A 20 -15.68 -12.77 -19.26
N ILE A 21 -15.78 -13.73 -18.33
CA ILE A 21 -14.81 -14.82 -18.17
C ILE A 21 -14.81 -15.71 -19.42
N ARG A 22 -15.99 -16.06 -19.93
CA ARG A 22 -16.16 -16.85 -21.16
C ARG A 22 -15.44 -16.21 -22.35
N GLN A 23 -15.62 -14.90 -22.52
CA GLN A 23 -14.98 -14.11 -23.56
C GLN A 23 -13.46 -14.02 -23.36
N LYS A 24 -12.98 -13.78 -22.14
CA LYS A 24 -11.54 -13.75 -21.83
C LYS A 24 -10.87 -15.11 -22.11
N ALA A 25 -11.51 -16.22 -21.73
CA ALA A 25 -11.01 -17.58 -22.00
C ALA A 25 -10.83 -17.86 -23.50
N LEU A 26 -11.82 -17.46 -24.30
CA LEU A 26 -11.73 -17.55 -25.76
C LEU A 26 -10.65 -16.62 -26.32
N ASN A 27 -10.68 -15.35 -25.95
CA ASN A 27 -9.83 -14.32 -26.57
C ASN A 27 -8.35 -14.46 -26.19
N TYR A 28 -8.04 -14.98 -25.00
CA TYR A 28 -6.67 -15.02 -24.48
C TYR A 28 -6.03 -16.40 -24.66
N PHE A 29 -6.83 -17.46 -24.61
CA PHE A 29 -6.32 -18.84 -24.61
C PHE A 29 -6.99 -19.75 -25.64
N ASN A 30 -7.93 -19.23 -26.44
CA ASN A 30 -8.70 -20.01 -27.40
C ASN A 30 -9.48 -21.17 -26.75
N ILE A 31 -9.87 -21.01 -25.48
CA ILE A 31 -10.66 -22.00 -24.75
C ILE A 31 -12.14 -21.65 -24.93
N ASN A 32 -12.88 -22.49 -25.66
CA ASN A 32 -14.29 -22.26 -25.93
C ASN A 32 -15.16 -22.87 -24.83
N LEU A 33 -15.93 -22.02 -24.15
CA LEU A 33 -16.86 -22.38 -23.10
C LEU A 33 -18.29 -22.10 -23.58
N ASP A 34 -19.20 -23.03 -23.31
CA ASP A 34 -20.63 -22.88 -23.59
C ASP A 34 -21.28 -21.90 -22.61
N GLN A 35 -20.89 -21.97 -21.33
CA GLN A 35 -21.40 -21.10 -20.28
C GLN A 35 -20.43 -21.03 -19.10
N VAL A 36 -20.42 -19.89 -18.41
CA VAL A 36 -19.85 -19.75 -17.08
C VAL A 36 -20.91 -19.17 -16.14
N ARG A 37 -21.06 -19.74 -14.95
CA ARG A 37 -21.89 -19.21 -13.87
C ARG A 37 -21.05 -18.92 -12.65
N THR A 38 -21.33 -17.80 -12.00
CA THR A 38 -20.61 -17.33 -10.82
C THR A 38 -21.46 -17.56 -9.57
N VAL A 39 -20.82 -18.07 -8.54
CA VAL A 39 -21.41 -18.26 -7.21
C VAL A 39 -20.50 -17.56 -6.21
N HIS A 40 -21.04 -16.58 -5.50
CA HIS A 40 -20.36 -15.94 -4.40
C HIS A 40 -20.46 -16.83 -3.16
N ILE A 41 -19.35 -16.94 -2.43
CA ILE A 41 -19.25 -17.70 -1.21
C ILE A 41 -18.93 -16.71 -0.09
N VAL A 42 -19.75 -16.72 0.96
CA VAL A 42 -19.55 -15.95 2.19
C VAL A 42 -19.35 -16.92 3.33
N THR A 43 -18.15 -16.95 3.90
CA THR A 43 -17.80 -17.81 5.04
C THR A 43 -17.80 -16.98 6.31
N ILE A 44 -18.76 -17.25 7.19
CA ILE A 44 -19.01 -16.53 8.44
C ILE A 44 -18.32 -17.31 9.57
N ASP A 45 -17.15 -16.85 10.01
CA ASP A 45 -16.52 -17.31 11.24
C ASP A 45 -16.96 -16.38 12.39
N ALA A 46 -18.18 -16.60 12.85
CA ALA A 46 -18.77 -15.95 14.01
C ALA A 46 -19.79 -16.90 14.66
N ASN A 47 -20.01 -16.74 15.96
CA ASN A 47 -21.00 -17.54 16.69
C ASN A 47 -22.37 -16.85 16.58
N LEU A 48 -23.11 -17.17 15.51
CA LEU A 48 -24.45 -16.65 15.27
C LEU A 48 -25.48 -17.77 15.44
N SER A 49 -26.66 -17.42 15.96
CA SER A 49 -27.82 -18.31 15.99
C SER A 49 -28.40 -18.52 14.59
N THR A 50 -29.20 -19.57 14.40
CA THR A 50 -29.89 -19.84 13.14
C THR A 50 -30.77 -18.67 12.71
N GLU A 51 -31.46 -18.01 13.65
CA GLU A 51 -32.27 -16.83 13.36
C GLU A 51 -31.42 -15.67 12.84
N GLN A 52 -30.27 -15.41 13.46
CA GLN A 52 -29.35 -14.37 13.01
C GLN A 52 -28.76 -14.67 11.62
N LEU A 53 -28.42 -15.94 11.36
CA LEU A 53 -27.92 -16.40 10.06
C LEU A 53 -28.97 -16.22 8.94
N GLU A 54 -30.22 -16.57 9.22
CA GLU A 54 -31.31 -16.36 8.25
C GLU A 54 -31.61 -14.87 8.04
N LYS A 55 -31.54 -14.06 9.10
CA LYS A 55 -31.70 -12.61 9.00
C LYS A 55 -30.65 -11.98 8.08
N ILE A 56 -29.36 -12.22 8.33
CA ILE A 56 -28.30 -11.66 7.46
C ILE A 56 -28.34 -12.24 6.04
N ARG A 57 -28.73 -13.50 5.86
CA ARG A 57 -28.91 -14.10 4.54
C ARG A 57 -29.96 -13.34 3.73
N THR A 58 -31.10 -13.04 4.33
CA THR A 58 -32.27 -12.48 3.63
C THR A 58 -32.27 -10.95 3.55
N GLU A 59 -31.75 -10.26 4.56
CA GLU A 59 -31.76 -8.79 4.61
C GLU A 59 -30.50 -8.15 3.99
N ILE A 60 -29.37 -8.87 3.94
CA ILE A 60 -28.08 -8.32 3.48
C ILE A 60 -27.58 -9.01 2.23
N PHE A 61 -27.39 -10.33 2.33
CA PHE A 61 -26.55 -11.04 1.36
C PHE A 61 -27.30 -11.47 0.10
N THR A 62 -28.62 -11.58 0.16
CA THR A 62 -29.42 -12.08 -0.96
C THR A 62 -30.35 -11.02 -1.46
N ASN A 63 -30.16 -10.58 -2.70
CA ASN A 63 -31.17 -9.81 -3.39
C ASN A 63 -32.32 -10.74 -3.81
N PRO A 64 -33.53 -10.64 -3.23
CA PRO A 64 -34.61 -11.59 -3.49
C PRO A 64 -35.18 -11.49 -4.92
N VAL A 65 -34.93 -10.37 -5.62
CA VAL A 65 -35.38 -10.17 -6.99
C VAL A 65 -34.48 -10.90 -7.97
N THR A 66 -33.15 -10.84 -7.78
CA THR A 66 -32.18 -11.32 -8.77
C THR A 66 -31.39 -12.55 -8.34
N GLN A 67 -31.39 -12.92 -7.06
CA GLN A 67 -30.50 -13.95 -6.53
C GLN A 67 -31.27 -15.04 -5.79
N ILE A 68 -30.60 -16.18 -5.67
CA ILE A 68 -30.91 -17.26 -4.73
C ILE A 68 -29.67 -17.50 -3.86
N SER A 69 -29.90 -17.99 -2.64
CA SER A 69 -28.83 -18.23 -1.68
C SER A 69 -29.13 -19.46 -0.84
N SER A 70 -28.10 -20.16 -0.36
CA SER A 70 -28.27 -21.33 0.50
C SER A 70 -27.04 -21.57 1.38
N PHE A 71 -27.27 -22.01 2.62
CA PHE A 71 -26.19 -22.51 3.50
C PHE A 71 -25.73 -23.93 3.14
N SER A 72 -26.45 -24.61 2.25
CA SER A 72 -26.02 -25.83 1.55
C SER A 72 -25.52 -25.49 0.14
N PRO A 73 -24.59 -26.26 -0.44
CA PRO A 73 -24.09 -26.01 -1.79
C PRO A 73 -25.22 -25.89 -2.83
N LEU A 74 -25.22 -24.80 -3.61
CA LEU A 74 -26.20 -24.54 -4.66
C LEU A 74 -25.97 -25.46 -5.87
N PRO A 75 -27.02 -26.09 -6.44
CA PRO A 75 -26.91 -27.05 -7.53
C PRO A 75 -26.78 -26.36 -8.90
N VAL A 76 -25.70 -25.60 -9.10
CA VAL A 76 -25.40 -24.96 -10.39
C VAL A 76 -24.73 -25.99 -11.31
N GLU A 77 -25.17 -26.11 -12.55
CA GLU A 77 -24.57 -27.05 -13.51
C GLU A 77 -23.12 -26.66 -13.88
N PHE A 78 -22.25 -27.66 -14.00
CA PHE A 78 -20.88 -27.51 -14.51
C PHE A 78 -20.32 -28.84 -15.03
N ASP A 79 -19.27 -28.75 -15.84
CA ASP A 79 -18.37 -29.85 -16.20
C ASP A 79 -17.10 -29.81 -15.31
N GLN A 80 -16.58 -28.60 -15.08
CA GLN A 80 -15.51 -28.29 -14.12
C GLN A 80 -15.93 -27.09 -13.27
N THR A 81 -15.64 -27.11 -11.97
CA THR A 81 -15.81 -25.93 -11.10
C THR A 81 -14.51 -25.51 -10.45
N ILE A 82 -14.32 -24.20 -10.35
CA ILE A 82 -13.11 -23.58 -9.78
C ILE A 82 -13.54 -22.72 -8.60
N ARG A 83 -13.11 -23.08 -7.39
CA ARG A 83 -13.20 -22.20 -6.23
C ARG A 83 -11.96 -21.31 -6.18
N VAL A 84 -12.12 -20.00 -6.08
CA VAL A 84 -11.06 -19.02 -5.86
C VAL A 84 -11.34 -18.26 -4.58
N GLY A 85 -10.36 -18.17 -3.69
CA GLY A 85 -10.46 -17.36 -2.48
C GLY A 85 -9.10 -16.81 -2.08
N TYR A 86 -9.09 -15.87 -1.13
CA TYR A 86 -7.85 -15.28 -0.65
C TYR A 86 -6.98 -16.28 0.13
N ARG A 87 -5.67 -16.07 0.07
CA ARG A 87 -4.71 -16.69 0.99
C ARG A 87 -4.82 -16.03 2.37
N PRO A 88 -4.44 -16.72 3.46
CA PRO A 88 -4.34 -16.09 4.78
C PRO A 88 -3.51 -14.81 4.77
N GLY A 89 -3.98 -13.78 5.46
CA GLY A 89 -3.27 -12.50 5.65
C GLY A 89 -3.56 -11.44 4.59
N VAL A 90 -4.11 -11.86 3.45
CA VAL A 90 -4.52 -10.94 2.39
C VAL A 90 -5.79 -10.19 2.81
N ARG A 91 -5.83 -8.89 2.49
CA ARG A 91 -6.98 -8.03 2.76
C ARG A 91 -8.19 -8.43 1.90
N ASP A 92 -9.28 -8.81 2.57
CA ASP A 92 -10.58 -9.13 1.97
C ASP A 92 -11.59 -7.99 2.22
N ASN A 93 -11.56 -6.97 1.36
CA ASN A 93 -12.45 -5.80 1.49
C ASN A 93 -13.94 -6.17 1.46
N PRO A 94 -14.41 -7.05 0.53
CA PRO A 94 -15.79 -7.53 0.56
C PRO A 94 -16.14 -8.24 1.88
N GLY A 95 -15.23 -9.05 2.44
CA GLY A 95 -15.42 -9.72 3.72
C GLY A 95 -15.53 -8.75 4.89
N SER A 96 -14.68 -7.72 4.94
CA SER A 96 -14.76 -6.67 5.96
C SER A 96 -16.05 -5.86 5.85
N THR A 97 -16.48 -5.50 4.63
CA THR A 97 -17.75 -4.80 4.40
C THR A 97 -18.95 -5.67 4.79
N ALA A 98 -18.91 -6.96 4.45
CA ALA A 98 -19.94 -7.93 4.83
C ALA A 98 -20.05 -8.08 6.35
N LYS A 99 -18.92 -8.06 7.06
CA LYS A 99 -18.88 -8.08 8.52
C LYS A 99 -19.55 -6.82 9.10
N GLU A 100 -19.15 -5.63 8.63
CA GLU A 100 -19.75 -4.35 9.07
C GLU A 100 -21.27 -4.37 8.88
N ALA A 101 -21.75 -4.75 7.70
CA ALA A 101 -23.18 -4.84 7.41
C ALA A 101 -23.91 -5.84 8.33
N ALA A 102 -23.31 -7.01 8.58
CA ALA A 102 -23.89 -8.02 9.46
C ALA A 102 -23.96 -7.53 10.92
N GLU A 103 -22.93 -6.87 11.42
CA GLU A 103 -22.92 -6.26 12.76
C GLU A 103 -24.04 -5.22 12.91
N ASP A 104 -24.22 -4.37 11.91
CA ASP A 104 -25.20 -3.28 11.94
C ASP A 104 -26.64 -3.81 11.93
N VAL A 105 -26.98 -4.76 11.05
CA VAL A 105 -28.33 -5.35 10.97
C VAL A 105 -28.67 -6.20 12.20
N LEU A 106 -27.68 -6.85 12.80
CA LEU A 106 -27.86 -7.66 13.99
C LEU A 106 -27.82 -6.84 15.28
N GLY A 107 -27.28 -5.61 15.25
CA GLY A 107 -27.08 -4.79 16.44
C GLY A 107 -26.05 -5.37 17.41
N ILE A 108 -25.06 -6.12 16.91
CA ILE A 108 -24.00 -6.76 17.70
C ILE A 108 -22.62 -6.41 17.15
N LYS A 109 -21.59 -6.55 17.98
CA LYS A 109 -20.19 -6.54 17.52
C LYS A 109 -19.61 -7.94 17.58
N PHE A 110 -18.92 -8.33 16.52
CA PHE A 110 -18.23 -9.62 16.50
C PHE A 110 -17.01 -9.52 17.41
N GLY A 111 -16.75 -10.59 18.16
CA GLY A 111 -15.60 -10.66 19.06
C GLY A 111 -14.25 -10.62 18.33
N PRO A 112 -13.14 -10.46 19.07
CA PRO A 112 -11.78 -10.53 18.52
C PRO A 112 -11.55 -11.80 17.71
N GLY A 113 -10.89 -11.67 16.57
CA GLY A 113 -10.57 -12.78 15.67
C GLY A 113 -11.76 -13.43 14.95
N LYS A 114 -12.97 -12.82 15.02
CA LYS A 114 -14.17 -13.19 14.25
C LYS A 114 -14.32 -12.31 13.01
N ALA A 115 -14.63 -12.95 11.89
CA ALA A 115 -14.60 -12.32 10.57
C ALA A 115 -15.56 -13.00 9.58
N ILE A 116 -15.80 -12.30 8.47
CA ILE A 116 -16.44 -12.84 7.28
C ILE A 116 -15.40 -12.86 6.17
N TYR A 117 -15.32 -13.99 5.46
CA TYR A 117 -14.42 -14.19 4.34
C TYR A 117 -15.19 -14.46 3.06
N THR A 118 -14.69 -13.96 1.94
CA THR A 118 -15.29 -14.13 0.63
C THR A 118 -14.46 -15.02 -0.27
N ALA A 119 -15.17 -15.75 -1.12
CA ALA A 119 -14.61 -16.53 -2.20
C ALA A 119 -15.61 -16.53 -3.37
N LYS A 120 -15.16 -16.98 -4.53
CA LYS A 120 -16.01 -17.22 -5.69
C LYS A 120 -15.87 -18.66 -6.14
N ARG A 121 -16.97 -19.25 -6.60
CA ARG A 121 -17.00 -20.52 -7.30
C ARG A 121 -17.49 -20.24 -8.72
N TYR A 122 -16.67 -20.62 -9.69
CA TYR A 122 -16.97 -20.52 -11.11
C TYR A 122 -17.36 -21.89 -11.61
N CYS A 123 -18.55 -21.99 -12.19
CA CYS A 123 -19.13 -23.20 -12.75
C CYS A 123 -18.96 -23.13 -14.27
N LEU A 124 -18.00 -23.90 -14.81
CA LEU A 124 -17.64 -23.89 -16.23
C LEU A 124 -18.35 -25.02 -16.96
N LYS A 125 -19.01 -24.70 -18.07
CA LYS A 125 -19.64 -25.67 -18.98
C LYS A 125 -19.02 -25.55 -20.36
N GLY A 126 -18.62 -26.65 -20.96
CA GLY A 126 -17.97 -26.64 -22.27
C GLY A 126 -17.68 -28.02 -22.82
N LYS A 127 -17.88 -28.18 -24.13
CA LYS A 127 -17.52 -29.41 -24.84
C LYS A 127 -16.02 -29.68 -24.74
N ASN A 128 -15.66 -30.87 -24.26
CA ASN A 128 -14.27 -31.32 -24.09
C ASN A 128 -13.41 -30.46 -23.14
N LEU A 129 -14.02 -29.76 -22.17
CA LEU A 129 -13.28 -28.98 -21.18
C LEU A 129 -12.38 -29.90 -20.33
N SER A 130 -11.06 -29.80 -20.53
CA SER A 130 -10.09 -30.58 -19.77
C SER A 130 -9.78 -29.94 -18.41
N VAL A 131 -9.17 -30.72 -17.52
CA VAL A 131 -8.65 -30.19 -16.24
C VAL A 131 -7.53 -29.17 -16.51
N GLN A 132 -6.74 -29.37 -17.56
CA GLN A 132 -5.67 -28.44 -17.94
C GLN A 132 -6.22 -27.09 -18.42
N ASP A 133 -7.32 -27.09 -19.18
CA ASP A 133 -8.01 -25.85 -19.56
C ASP A 133 -8.55 -25.11 -18.34
N ALA A 134 -9.15 -25.84 -17.39
CA ALA A 134 -9.61 -25.28 -16.13
C ALA A 134 -8.45 -24.71 -15.29
N ASP A 135 -7.28 -25.33 -15.31
CA ASP A 135 -6.08 -24.86 -14.63
C ASP A 135 -5.50 -23.58 -15.25
N ILE A 136 -5.47 -23.50 -16.59
CA ILE A 136 -5.13 -22.27 -17.30
C ILE A 136 -6.11 -21.16 -16.94
N ILE A 137 -7.43 -21.42 -17.01
CA ILE A 137 -8.45 -20.43 -16.63
C ILE A 137 -8.25 -20.01 -15.16
N ALA A 138 -8.01 -20.95 -14.25
CA ALA A 138 -7.81 -20.65 -12.85
C ALA A 138 -6.59 -19.75 -12.64
N GLY A 139 -5.39 -20.18 -13.03
CA GLY A 139 -4.15 -19.48 -12.73
C GLY A 139 -3.82 -18.29 -13.65
N GLN A 140 -4.48 -18.16 -14.81
CA GLN A 140 -4.19 -17.11 -15.78
C GLN A 140 -5.31 -16.07 -15.97
N LEU A 141 -6.54 -16.36 -15.51
CA LEU A 141 -7.70 -15.46 -15.59
C LEU A 141 -8.41 -15.17 -14.27
N LEU A 142 -8.64 -16.20 -13.45
CA LEU A 142 -9.56 -16.08 -12.31
C LEU A 142 -8.88 -15.80 -10.98
N ALA A 143 -7.70 -16.38 -10.78
CA ALA A 143 -6.94 -16.28 -9.55
C ALA A 143 -5.62 -15.56 -9.82
N ASN A 144 -5.30 -14.66 -8.90
CA ASN A 144 -3.96 -14.19 -8.70
C ASN A 144 -3.25 -15.14 -7.74
N ASP A 145 -2.33 -15.96 -8.23
CA ASP A 145 -1.61 -16.98 -7.45
C ASP A 145 -0.73 -16.44 -6.32
N ILE A 146 -0.41 -15.14 -6.32
CA ILE A 146 0.34 -14.48 -5.24
C ILE A 146 -0.55 -14.30 -4.01
N ILE A 147 -1.79 -13.84 -4.21
CA ILE A 147 -2.71 -13.43 -3.11
C ILE A 147 -3.94 -14.34 -2.96
N GLN A 148 -4.21 -15.17 -3.94
CA GLN A 148 -5.35 -16.08 -3.98
C GLN A 148 -4.87 -17.52 -4.15
N GLN A 149 -5.75 -18.42 -3.75
CA GLN A 149 -5.62 -19.85 -3.90
C GLN A 149 -6.88 -20.38 -4.59
N TRP A 150 -6.73 -21.43 -5.38
CA TRP A 150 -7.84 -22.07 -6.05
C TRP A 150 -7.88 -23.57 -5.88
N LYS A 151 -9.07 -24.14 -6.09
CA LYS A 151 -9.32 -25.57 -6.12
C LYS A 151 -10.21 -25.89 -7.31
N ILE A 152 -9.79 -26.84 -8.13
CA ILE A 152 -10.54 -27.34 -9.28
C ILE A 152 -11.22 -28.64 -8.86
N ILE A 153 -12.51 -28.78 -9.18
CA ILE A 153 -13.30 -29.96 -8.87
C ILE A 153 -14.05 -30.36 -10.13
N GLY A 154 -13.79 -31.57 -10.61
CA GLY A 154 -14.54 -32.15 -11.72
C GLY A 154 -15.85 -32.77 -11.27
N LYS A 155 -16.77 -33.00 -12.21
CA LYS A 155 -18.09 -33.57 -11.93
C LYS A 155 -18.06 -34.92 -11.18
N LYS A 156 -17.01 -35.73 -11.38
CA LYS A 156 -16.83 -37.03 -10.72
C LYS A 156 -16.45 -36.91 -9.24
N ASP A 157 -15.79 -35.81 -8.87
CA ASP A 157 -15.27 -35.57 -7.51
C ASP A 157 -16.20 -34.65 -6.71
N TRP A 158 -17.34 -34.25 -7.30
CA TRP A 158 -18.31 -33.37 -6.66
C TRP A 158 -19.14 -34.12 -5.62
N ASN A 159 -19.19 -33.58 -4.40
CA ASN A 159 -20.10 -34.02 -3.35
C ASN A 159 -21.12 -32.88 -3.08
N PRO A 160 -22.44 -33.10 -3.24
CA PRO A 160 -23.45 -32.07 -3.07
C PRO A 160 -23.65 -31.62 -1.61
N GLU A 161 -23.23 -32.41 -0.62
CA GLU A 161 -23.29 -32.02 0.80
C GLU A 161 -22.09 -31.16 1.21
N VAL A 162 -20.91 -31.44 0.64
CA VAL A 162 -19.64 -30.75 0.97
C VAL A 162 -19.37 -29.56 0.05
N GLY A 163 -19.84 -29.63 -1.20
CA GLY A 163 -19.59 -28.66 -2.25
C GLY A 163 -18.10 -28.49 -2.54
N THR A 164 -17.61 -27.25 -2.44
CA THR A 164 -16.18 -26.95 -2.64
C THR A 164 -15.33 -27.11 -1.37
N GLY A 165 -15.96 -27.40 -0.24
CA GLY A 165 -15.35 -27.41 1.08
C GLY A 165 -15.24 -26.01 1.70
N MET A 166 -15.11 -25.96 3.02
CA MET A 166 -14.95 -24.71 3.77
C MET A 166 -13.46 -24.43 4.02
N ILE A 167 -13.01 -23.25 3.61
CA ILE A 167 -11.64 -22.77 3.84
C ILE A 167 -11.75 -21.43 4.56
N ILE A 168 -11.15 -21.34 5.74
CA ILE A 168 -11.05 -20.11 6.53
C ILE A 168 -9.61 -19.59 6.40
N PRO A 169 -9.36 -18.51 5.64
CA PRO A 169 -8.01 -18.00 5.40
C PRO A 169 -7.54 -17.15 6.59
N LYS A 170 -7.44 -17.75 7.77
CA LYS A 170 -6.97 -17.09 8.99
C LYS A 170 -5.45 -17.22 9.10
N VAL A 171 -4.78 -16.10 9.40
CA VAL A 171 -3.36 -16.13 9.76
C VAL A 171 -3.24 -16.69 11.17
N ILE A 172 -2.36 -17.67 11.33
CA ILE A 172 -1.95 -18.20 12.62
C ILE A 172 -0.42 -18.11 12.61
N LEU A 173 0.12 -17.18 13.38
CA LEU A 173 1.55 -17.09 13.63
C LEU A 173 1.84 -17.90 14.89
N ASP A 174 2.56 -19.01 14.73
CA ASP A 174 2.95 -19.89 15.84
C ASP A 174 4.32 -19.45 16.40
N HIS A 175 4.42 -18.16 16.73
CA HIS A 175 5.60 -17.58 17.38
C HIS A 175 5.19 -16.47 18.35
N SER A 176 6.01 -16.27 19.38
CA SER A 176 5.84 -15.11 20.28
C SER A 176 6.61 -13.93 19.70
N PRO A 177 6.00 -12.74 19.57
CA PRO A 177 6.70 -11.55 19.12
C PRO A 177 7.98 -11.29 19.90
N THR A 178 9.09 -11.07 19.22
CA THR A 178 10.38 -10.84 19.86
C THR A 178 11.14 -9.68 19.25
N VAL A 179 11.82 -8.93 20.12
CA VAL A 179 12.86 -7.97 19.73
C VAL A 179 14.21 -8.66 19.80
N THR A 180 14.96 -8.63 18.70
CA THR A 180 16.26 -9.28 18.61
C THR A 180 17.38 -8.26 18.72
N ALA A 181 18.37 -8.55 19.58
CA ALA A 181 19.62 -7.81 19.60
C ALA A 181 20.47 -8.16 18.37
N VAL A 182 21.03 -7.15 17.71
CA VAL A 182 21.80 -7.30 16.48
C VAL A 182 23.28 -7.02 16.75
N PRO A 183 24.19 -7.98 16.50
CA PRO A 183 25.61 -7.75 16.71
C PRO A 183 26.19 -6.79 15.66
N ILE A 184 27.05 -5.89 16.13
CA ILE A 184 27.75 -4.87 15.31
C ILE A 184 29.28 -4.90 15.51
N ASP A 185 29.83 -6.07 15.84
CA ASP A 185 31.25 -6.27 16.14
C ASP A 185 32.17 -5.94 14.96
N SER A 186 31.70 -6.11 13.72
CA SER A 186 32.45 -5.80 12.50
C SER A 186 31.54 -5.33 11.36
N ASP A 187 32.13 -4.62 10.38
CA ASP A 187 31.43 -4.22 9.15
C ASP A 187 30.93 -5.46 8.38
N THR A 188 31.72 -6.53 8.39
CA THR A 188 31.38 -7.82 7.75
C THR A 188 30.16 -8.45 8.42
N THR A 189 30.08 -8.42 9.75
CA THR A 189 28.91 -8.93 10.48
C THR A 189 27.66 -8.16 10.09
N LEU A 190 27.70 -6.81 10.12
CA LEU A 190 26.53 -6.00 9.81
C LEU A 190 26.11 -6.13 8.34
N ARG A 191 27.07 -6.27 7.42
CA ARG A 191 26.78 -6.55 6.01
C ARG A 191 26.06 -7.89 5.83
N ARG A 192 26.56 -8.96 6.44
CA ARG A 192 25.91 -10.28 6.39
C ARG A 192 24.47 -10.21 6.92
N ILE A 193 24.25 -9.48 8.01
CA ILE A 193 22.91 -9.31 8.59
C ILE A 193 22.00 -8.50 7.67
N SER A 194 22.54 -7.48 7.01
CA SER A 194 21.82 -6.73 5.98
C SER A 194 21.34 -7.66 4.87
N ASP A 195 22.20 -8.57 4.39
CA ASP A 195 21.85 -9.54 3.34
C ASP A 195 20.81 -10.56 3.85
N GLU A 196 21.02 -11.14 5.03
CA GLU A 196 20.12 -12.15 5.63
C GLU A 196 18.72 -11.60 5.92
N ARG A 197 18.61 -10.31 6.25
CA ARG A 197 17.36 -9.64 6.58
C ARG A 197 16.78 -8.79 5.44
N ASN A 198 17.42 -8.76 4.27
CA ASN A 198 17.04 -7.92 3.13
C ASN A 198 16.95 -6.42 3.48
N LEU A 199 17.85 -5.92 4.32
CA LEU A 199 17.90 -4.49 4.70
C LEU A 199 18.46 -3.60 3.59
N ALA A 200 19.13 -4.18 2.60
CA ALA A 200 19.77 -3.46 1.50
C ALA A 200 20.62 -2.24 1.96
N LEU A 201 21.32 -2.36 3.09
CA LEU A 201 22.16 -1.27 3.60
C LEU A 201 23.29 -0.98 2.61
N ASN A 202 23.49 0.31 2.31
CA ASN A 202 24.65 0.71 1.51
C ASN A 202 25.94 0.35 2.27
N PRO A 203 26.90 -0.34 1.65
CA PRO A 203 28.19 -0.66 2.26
C PRO A 203 28.92 0.53 2.90
N ASN A 204 28.75 1.73 2.34
CA ASN A 204 29.37 2.96 2.83
C ASN A 204 28.66 3.53 4.08
N ASP A 205 27.39 3.17 4.32
CA ASP A 205 26.63 3.60 5.49
C ASP A 205 26.97 2.76 6.73
N ILE A 206 27.40 1.51 6.54
CA ILE A 206 27.70 0.54 7.62
C ILE A 206 28.66 1.10 8.69
N PRO A 207 29.82 1.70 8.35
CA PRO A 207 30.71 2.26 9.35
C PRO A 207 30.07 3.37 10.20
N THR A 208 29.23 4.22 9.59
CA THR A 208 28.53 5.30 10.29
C THR A 208 27.49 4.75 11.27
N ILE A 209 26.72 3.74 10.85
CA ILE A 209 25.75 3.04 11.71
C ILE A 209 26.44 2.44 12.93
N ARG A 210 27.56 1.73 12.70
CA ARG A 210 28.33 1.12 13.79
C ARG A 210 28.94 2.17 14.71
N ALA A 211 29.53 3.22 14.15
CA ALA A 211 30.12 4.31 14.94
C ALA A 211 29.09 4.97 15.87
N TYR A 212 27.84 5.12 15.41
CA TYR A 212 26.74 5.63 16.23
C TYR A 212 26.46 4.73 17.45
N PHE A 213 26.24 3.42 17.24
CA PHE A 213 25.93 2.50 18.34
C PHE A 213 27.14 2.20 19.26
N LEU A 214 28.37 2.35 18.76
CA LEU A 214 29.60 2.23 19.55
C LEU A 214 29.95 3.50 20.33
N ASN A 215 29.27 4.62 20.06
CA ASN A 215 29.50 5.87 20.75
C ASN A 215 29.14 5.75 22.24
N LYS A 216 30.06 6.13 23.13
CA LYS A 216 29.88 5.99 24.59
C LYS A 216 28.69 6.76 25.15
N SER A 217 28.39 7.94 24.59
CA SER A 217 27.22 8.72 25.02
C SER A 217 25.92 8.03 24.62
N VAL A 218 25.86 7.47 23.40
CA VAL A 218 24.71 6.69 22.91
C VAL A 218 24.53 5.42 23.75
N GLN A 219 25.61 4.67 24.02
CA GLN A 219 25.57 3.49 24.89
C GLN A 219 25.06 3.82 26.31
N THR A 220 25.50 4.96 26.88
CA THR A 220 25.05 5.39 28.21
C THR A 220 23.57 5.70 28.21
N GLU A 221 23.09 6.50 27.25
CA GLU A 221 21.67 6.84 27.11
C GLU A 221 20.79 5.59 26.92
N ARG A 222 21.23 4.66 26.07
CA ARG A 222 20.54 3.38 25.82
C ARG A 222 20.50 2.50 27.06
N GLY A 223 21.60 2.44 27.82
CA GLY A 223 21.70 1.67 29.05
C GLY A 223 20.68 2.12 30.11
N LEU A 224 20.35 3.42 30.16
CA LEU A 224 19.34 3.97 31.08
C LEU A 224 17.93 3.43 30.80
N VAL A 225 17.64 3.06 29.55
CA VAL A 225 16.34 2.50 29.12
C VAL A 225 16.39 0.99 28.90
N GLY A 226 17.46 0.33 29.38
CA GLY A 226 17.59 -1.13 29.36
C GLY A 226 18.10 -1.73 28.05
N LEU A 227 18.63 -0.92 27.13
CA LEU A 227 19.20 -1.38 25.86
C LEU A 227 20.73 -1.45 25.93
N SER A 228 21.31 -2.47 25.28
CA SER A 228 22.76 -2.62 25.09
C SER A 228 23.12 -2.54 23.61
N GLU A 229 23.05 -3.67 22.92
CA GLU A 229 23.24 -3.79 21.47
C GLU A 229 22.09 -3.10 20.70
N PRO A 230 22.29 -2.71 19.44
CA PRO A 230 21.19 -2.28 18.58
C PRO A 230 20.15 -3.39 18.44
N THR A 231 18.90 -3.00 18.27
CA THR A 231 17.81 -3.94 18.02
C THR A 231 17.50 -4.06 16.53
N ASP A 232 16.81 -5.13 16.14
CA ASP A 232 16.29 -5.30 14.79
C ASP A 232 15.42 -4.12 14.35
N ILE A 233 14.47 -3.67 15.18
CA ILE A 233 13.62 -2.51 14.90
C ILE A 233 14.44 -1.24 14.60
N GLU A 234 15.58 -1.04 15.26
CA GLU A 234 16.42 0.14 15.04
C GLU A 234 17.16 0.08 13.70
N LEU A 235 17.67 -1.10 13.32
CA LEU A 235 18.31 -1.29 12.02
C LEU A 235 17.30 -1.25 10.88
N GLU A 236 16.10 -1.79 11.07
CA GLU A 236 15.01 -1.70 10.10
C GLU A 236 14.62 -0.23 9.88
N TYR A 237 14.47 0.57 10.94
CA TYR A 237 14.24 2.01 10.82
C TYR A 237 15.35 2.73 10.04
N ILE A 238 16.62 2.46 10.35
CA ILE A 238 17.76 3.07 9.64
C ILE A 238 17.77 2.66 8.18
N SER A 239 17.54 1.37 7.88
CA SER A 239 17.45 0.84 6.52
C SER A 239 16.37 1.55 5.70
N GLN A 240 15.15 1.65 6.23
CA GLN A 240 14.06 2.36 5.54
C GLN A 240 14.41 3.83 5.32
N ALA A 241 14.91 4.51 6.36
CA ALA A 241 15.26 5.93 6.30
C ALA A 241 16.46 6.25 5.38
N ARG A 242 17.34 5.27 5.12
CA ARG A 242 18.53 5.43 4.26
C ARG A 242 18.37 4.82 2.86
N SER A 243 17.26 4.15 2.58
CA SER A 243 16.93 3.64 1.24
C SER A 243 16.93 4.77 0.19
N ASP A 244 17.22 4.43 -1.07
CA ASP A 244 17.17 5.41 -2.16
C ASP A 244 15.74 5.93 -2.39
N HIS A 245 14.73 5.09 -2.21
CA HIS A 245 13.33 5.49 -2.33
C HIS A 245 12.91 6.54 -1.28
N CYS A 246 13.34 6.44 -0.02
CA CYS A 246 12.96 7.43 1.00
C CYS A 246 13.91 8.65 1.02
N ASN A 247 15.22 8.42 0.91
CA ASN A 247 16.21 9.50 1.07
C ASN A 247 16.65 10.13 -0.26
N HIS A 248 16.27 9.57 -1.40
CA HIS A 248 16.61 10.07 -2.73
C HIS A 248 18.13 10.24 -2.91
N ASN A 249 18.91 9.25 -2.45
CA ASN A 249 20.37 9.32 -2.44
C ASN A 249 20.97 9.50 -3.84
N THR A 250 20.38 8.87 -4.85
CA THR A 250 20.78 9.04 -6.25
C THR A 250 20.60 10.49 -6.69
N PHE A 251 19.45 11.10 -6.39
CA PHE A 251 19.16 12.50 -6.75
C PHE A 251 20.01 13.50 -5.96
N ARG A 252 20.43 13.14 -4.75
CA ARG A 252 21.32 13.94 -3.88
C ARG A 252 22.81 13.57 -4.03
N GLY A 253 23.14 12.70 -4.98
CA GLY A 253 24.48 12.16 -5.16
C GLY A 253 25.42 13.12 -5.87
N LEU A 254 26.71 12.78 -5.83
CA LEU A 254 27.77 13.44 -6.58
C LEU A 254 28.07 12.64 -7.86
N PHE A 255 27.94 13.27 -9.03
CA PHE A 255 28.18 12.66 -10.32
C PHE A 255 29.47 13.18 -10.95
N ARG A 256 30.35 12.26 -11.33
CA ARG A 256 31.50 12.48 -12.23
C ARG A 256 31.02 12.24 -13.66
N TYR A 257 30.46 13.27 -14.27
CA TYR A 257 29.80 13.22 -15.58
C TYR A 257 30.80 13.46 -16.72
N ARG A 258 30.65 12.76 -17.84
CA ARG A 258 31.43 12.98 -19.07
C ARG A 258 30.58 12.73 -20.33
N GLU A 259 30.76 13.54 -21.37
CA GLU A 259 30.15 13.36 -22.70
C GLU A 259 31.05 12.51 -23.62
N GLY A 260 31.05 11.21 -23.38
CA GLY A 260 31.93 10.25 -24.04
C GLY A 260 33.29 10.10 -23.38
N SER A 261 33.97 9.00 -23.69
CA SER A 261 35.10 8.50 -22.90
C SER A 261 36.31 9.44 -22.85
N ASP A 262 36.48 10.28 -23.88
CA ASP A 262 37.61 11.21 -24.04
C ASP A 262 37.29 12.66 -23.61
N SER A 263 36.07 12.92 -23.10
CA SER A 263 35.66 14.26 -22.67
C SER A 263 36.12 14.61 -21.25
N THR A 264 36.12 15.89 -20.94
CA THR A 264 36.43 16.38 -19.59
C THR A 264 35.36 15.94 -18.58
N VAL A 265 35.80 15.52 -17.39
CA VAL A 265 34.88 15.20 -16.30
C VAL A 265 34.32 16.49 -15.71
N GLU A 266 33.00 16.60 -15.73
CA GLU A 266 32.22 17.59 -15.00
C GLU A 266 31.76 16.99 -13.67
N LEU A 267 31.86 17.76 -12.59
CA LEU A 267 31.29 17.38 -11.30
C LEU A 267 29.91 18.00 -11.16
N VAL A 268 28.89 17.15 -11.03
CA VAL A 268 27.52 17.58 -10.76
C VAL A 268 27.14 17.09 -9.38
N ASP A 269 27.10 18.01 -8.43
CA ASP A 269 26.77 17.73 -7.03
C ASP A 269 25.29 18.03 -6.79
N ASN A 270 24.56 17.04 -6.27
CA ASN A 270 23.16 17.16 -5.87
C ASN A 270 22.24 17.67 -7.00
N LEU A 271 21.87 16.76 -7.92
CA LEU A 271 20.94 17.03 -9.01
C LEU A 271 19.58 17.55 -8.54
N PHE A 272 19.11 17.12 -7.37
CA PHE A 272 17.87 17.64 -6.80
C PHE A 272 17.99 19.12 -6.45
N GLU A 273 19.02 19.49 -5.71
CA GLU A 273 19.24 20.89 -5.30
C GLU A 273 19.38 21.80 -6.53
N THR A 274 20.22 21.37 -7.47
CA THR A 274 20.59 22.18 -8.64
C THR A 274 19.50 22.24 -9.72
N CYS A 275 18.88 21.11 -10.07
CA CYS A 275 17.94 21.04 -11.19
C CYS A 275 16.47 21.16 -10.79
N ILE A 276 16.12 20.94 -9.52
CA ILE A 276 14.71 20.92 -9.05
C ILE A 276 14.46 21.99 -8.00
N GLU A 277 15.19 21.98 -6.88
CA GLU A 277 14.93 22.87 -5.75
C GLU A 277 15.24 24.33 -6.07
N ALA A 278 16.45 24.64 -6.55
CA ALA A 278 16.84 26.02 -6.83
C ALA A 278 15.91 26.70 -7.86
N PRO A 279 15.58 26.09 -9.03
CA PRO A 279 14.61 26.68 -9.96
C PRO A 279 13.21 26.81 -9.36
N THR A 280 12.77 25.86 -8.53
CA THR A 280 11.46 25.90 -7.88
C THR A 280 11.37 27.04 -6.87
N LEU A 281 12.41 27.26 -6.06
CA LEU A 281 12.48 28.36 -5.10
C LEU A 281 12.55 29.72 -5.82
N GLU A 282 13.33 29.84 -6.89
CA GLU A 282 13.38 31.04 -7.73
C GLU A 282 12.00 31.37 -8.33
N LEU A 283 11.27 30.35 -8.80
CA LEU A 283 9.90 30.52 -9.28
C LEU A 283 8.95 30.94 -8.16
N LYS A 284 9.08 30.36 -6.96
CA LYS A 284 8.26 30.72 -5.79
C LYS A 284 8.41 32.19 -5.42
N GLU A 285 9.62 32.73 -5.44
CA GLU A 285 9.87 34.16 -5.19
C GLU A 285 9.20 35.07 -6.22
N LYS A 286 9.12 34.62 -7.49
CA LYS A 286 8.56 35.38 -8.61
C LYS A 286 7.05 35.22 -8.78
N LYS A 287 6.46 34.16 -8.24
CA LYS A 287 5.07 33.75 -8.49
C LYS A 287 4.34 33.59 -7.15
N ASN A 288 3.58 34.63 -6.77
CA ASN A 288 2.79 34.68 -5.53
C ASN A 288 1.70 33.60 -5.42
N TRP A 289 1.39 32.88 -6.51
CA TRP A 289 0.50 31.73 -6.50
C TRP A 289 1.20 30.45 -6.07
N VAL A 290 2.53 30.38 -6.00
CA VAL A 290 3.25 29.20 -5.48
C VAL A 290 3.29 29.30 -3.95
N ILE A 291 2.50 28.48 -3.26
CA ILE A 291 2.27 28.59 -1.82
C ILE A 291 3.22 27.67 -1.04
N SER A 292 3.14 26.36 -1.29
CA SER A 292 3.88 25.33 -0.55
C SER A 292 4.53 24.34 -1.51
N VAL A 293 5.85 24.13 -1.39
CA VAL A 293 6.64 23.24 -2.26
C VAL A 293 7.84 22.70 -1.48
N LEU A 294 8.32 21.50 -1.86
CA LEU A 294 9.60 20.89 -1.43
C LEU A 294 9.74 20.46 0.04
N TRP A 295 8.68 20.52 0.86
CA TRP A 295 8.77 20.11 2.27
C TRP A 295 7.63 19.20 2.75
N ASP A 296 6.55 19.08 1.98
CA ASP A 296 5.32 18.37 2.33
C ASP A 296 4.98 17.30 1.27
N ASN A 297 3.98 16.45 1.53
CA ASN A 297 3.51 15.36 0.66
C ASN A 297 3.14 15.81 -0.77
N ALA A 298 2.70 17.06 -0.94
CA ALA A 298 2.33 17.60 -2.23
C ALA A 298 2.63 19.09 -2.36
N GLY A 299 2.66 19.58 -3.60
CA GLY A 299 2.75 21.01 -3.88
C GLY A 299 1.38 21.68 -3.77
N ALA A 300 1.34 22.90 -3.25
CA ALA A 300 0.14 23.74 -3.18
C ALA A 300 0.33 25.05 -3.95
N GLY A 301 -0.65 25.36 -4.80
CA GLY A 301 -0.75 26.61 -5.54
C GLY A 301 -2.06 27.35 -5.25
N ARG A 302 -2.05 28.68 -5.35
CA ARG A 302 -3.24 29.51 -5.17
C ARG A 302 -4.22 29.27 -6.30
N PHE A 303 -5.44 28.87 -5.96
CA PHE A 303 -6.54 28.73 -6.90
C PHE A 303 -7.36 30.03 -6.96
N ASP A 304 -7.75 30.55 -5.80
CA ASP A 304 -8.42 31.83 -5.65
C ASP A 304 -7.96 32.55 -4.35
N GLU A 305 -8.67 33.59 -3.92
CA GLU A 305 -8.34 34.34 -2.70
C GLU A 305 -8.41 33.48 -1.43
N ASN A 306 -9.28 32.47 -1.40
CA ASN A 306 -9.65 31.70 -0.23
C ASN A 306 -9.26 30.22 -0.32
N HIS A 307 -8.74 29.75 -1.45
CA HIS A 307 -8.43 28.34 -1.68
C HIS A 307 -7.11 28.13 -2.43
N TYR A 308 -6.49 27.00 -2.12
CA TYR A 308 -5.34 26.43 -2.82
C TYR A 308 -5.75 25.15 -3.52
N TYR A 309 -5.21 24.93 -4.72
CA TYR A 309 -5.17 23.59 -5.30
C TYR A 309 -3.91 22.88 -4.82
N VAL A 310 -4.02 21.58 -4.56
CA VAL A 310 -2.93 20.73 -4.11
C VAL A 310 -2.74 19.63 -5.15
N ILE A 311 -1.50 19.39 -5.57
CA ILE A 311 -1.19 18.43 -6.64
C ILE A 311 0.06 17.63 -6.33
N THR A 312 -0.02 16.32 -6.57
CA THR A 312 1.12 15.40 -6.53
C THR A 312 0.93 14.27 -7.56
N GLY A 313 2.03 13.66 -7.95
CA GLY A 313 2.05 12.49 -8.82
C GLY A 313 3.06 11.47 -8.33
N GLU A 314 2.65 10.20 -8.35
CA GLU A 314 3.47 9.07 -7.92
C GLU A 314 3.57 8.02 -9.02
N THR A 315 4.46 7.05 -8.81
CA THR A 315 4.56 5.86 -9.65
C THR A 315 4.45 4.60 -8.83
N HIS A 316 3.83 3.56 -9.39
CA HIS A 316 3.69 2.27 -8.71
C HIS A 316 4.14 1.12 -9.62
N ASN A 317 5.28 1.33 -10.28
CA ASN A 317 5.77 0.55 -11.43
C ASN A 317 6.01 -0.92 -11.08
N SER A 318 6.87 -1.18 -10.10
CA SER A 318 7.33 -2.54 -9.84
C SER A 318 6.25 -3.44 -9.26
N PRO A 319 5.44 -2.99 -8.28
CA PRO A 319 4.34 -3.80 -7.80
C PRO A 319 3.30 -4.03 -8.89
N SER A 320 3.00 -3.04 -9.75
CA SER A 320 2.10 -3.24 -10.90
C SER A 320 2.65 -4.23 -11.93
N ASN A 321 3.97 -4.34 -12.07
CA ASN A 321 4.60 -5.31 -12.97
C ASN A 321 4.50 -6.76 -12.44
N MET A 322 4.57 -6.95 -11.12
CA MET A 322 4.37 -8.24 -10.47
C MET A 322 2.89 -8.62 -10.39
N GLU A 323 2.07 -7.63 -10.01
CA GLU A 323 0.65 -7.76 -9.71
C GLU A 323 -0.11 -6.53 -10.21
N ALA A 324 -0.67 -6.66 -11.41
CA ALA A 324 -1.26 -5.55 -12.14
C ALA A 324 -2.39 -4.83 -11.39
N TYR A 325 -3.29 -5.58 -10.75
CA TYR A 325 -4.45 -4.99 -10.09
C TYR A 325 -4.08 -4.35 -8.75
N GLY A 326 -3.44 -5.11 -7.87
CA GLY A 326 -3.00 -4.75 -6.53
C GLY A 326 -2.01 -3.60 -6.57
N GLY A 327 -0.98 -3.68 -7.42
CA GLY A 327 -0.02 -2.58 -7.57
C GLY A 327 -0.65 -1.29 -8.09
N ALA A 328 -1.61 -1.37 -9.01
CA ALA A 328 -2.27 -0.19 -9.55
C ALA A 328 -3.28 0.43 -8.57
N ILE A 329 -4.05 -0.39 -7.85
CA ILE A 329 -5.00 0.11 -6.85
C ILE A 329 -4.27 0.75 -5.68
N THR A 330 -3.16 0.18 -5.20
CA THR A 330 -2.36 0.80 -4.13
C THR A 330 -1.67 2.07 -4.61
N GLY A 331 -1.27 2.14 -5.88
CA GLY A 331 -0.79 3.38 -6.48
C GLY A 331 -1.82 4.49 -6.39
N ILE A 332 -3.03 4.30 -6.94
CA ILE A 332 -4.04 5.38 -6.99
C ILE A 332 -4.54 5.79 -5.60
N VAL A 333 -4.74 4.84 -4.68
CA VAL A 333 -5.15 5.18 -3.31
C VAL A 333 -3.96 5.71 -2.49
N GLY A 334 -2.73 5.32 -2.81
CA GLY A 334 -1.50 5.88 -2.22
C GLY A 334 -1.41 7.39 -2.47
N VAL A 335 -1.38 7.78 -3.75
CA VAL A 335 -1.29 9.19 -4.15
C VAL A 335 -2.46 10.04 -3.66
N TYR A 336 -3.64 9.45 -3.40
CA TYR A 336 -4.76 10.16 -2.78
C TYR A 336 -4.51 10.55 -1.33
N ARG A 337 -3.65 9.82 -0.59
CA ARG A 337 -3.31 10.20 0.78
C ARG A 337 -2.38 11.41 0.83
N ASP A 338 -1.62 11.69 -0.21
CA ASP A 338 -0.71 12.84 -0.21
C ASP A 338 -1.43 14.19 -0.09
N PRO A 339 -2.46 14.53 -0.90
CA PRO A 339 -3.24 15.74 -0.65
C PRO A 339 -4.00 15.69 0.68
N MET A 340 -4.40 14.51 1.16
CA MET A 340 -5.03 14.36 2.49
C MET A 340 -4.05 14.69 3.61
N GLY A 341 -2.75 14.43 3.42
CA GLY A 341 -1.66 14.74 4.35
C GLY A 341 -1.05 16.12 4.15
N THR A 342 -1.29 16.80 3.04
CA THR A 342 -0.69 18.12 2.75
C THR A 342 -1.34 19.23 3.57
N GLY A 343 -0.52 20.05 4.22
CA GLY A 343 -0.95 21.05 5.18
C GLY A 343 -1.80 20.40 6.28
N LYS A 344 -2.94 21.01 6.62
CA LYS A 344 -3.91 20.42 7.55
C LYS A 344 -4.94 19.50 6.86
N GLY A 345 -4.74 19.20 5.58
CA GLY A 345 -5.51 18.25 4.78
C GLY A 345 -6.36 18.87 3.68
N SER A 346 -6.37 18.23 2.51
CA SER A 346 -7.09 18.69 1.31
C SER A 346 -8.26 17.77 0.96
N LYS A 347 -9.33 18.35 0.43
CA LYS A 347 -10.43 17.58 -0.16
C LYS A 347 -10.04 17.13 -1.56
N LEU A 348 -10.03 15.82 -1.81
CA LEU A 348 -9.73 15.27 -3.13
C LEU A 348 -10.81 15.68 -4.14
N VAL A 349 -10.38 16.08 -5.35
CA VAL A 349 -11.27 16.52 -6.43
C VAL A 349 -11.09 15.74 -7.72
N MET A 350 -9.89 15.27 -8.02
CA MET A 350 -9.59 14.60 -9.29
C MET A 350 -8.38 13.66 -9.15
N GLY A 351 -8.42 12.54 -9.87
CA GLY A 351 -7.23 11.76 -10.21
C GLY A 351 -6.89 11.81 -11.70
N SER A 352 -5.65 11.47 -12.05
CA SER A 352 -5.26 11.16 -13.44
C SER A 352 -4.27 10.01 -13.52
N TYR A 353 -4.04 9.47 -14.71
CA TYR A 353 -3.12 8.37 -14.94
C TYR A 353 -2.20 8.53 -16.15
N GLY A 354 -1.06 7.88 -16.13
CA GLY A 354 -0.18 7.69 -17.28
C GLY A 354 0.36 6.26 -17.30
N PHE A 355 0.07 5.50 -18.35
CA PHE A 355 0.52 4.10 -18.45
C PHE A 355 1.50 3.91 -19.60
N CYS A 356 2.65 3.32 -19.33
CA CYS A 356 3.61 2.91 -20.36
C CYS A 356 3.76 1.39 -20.33
N VAL A 357 3.35 0.72 -21.41
CA VAL A 357 3.30 -0.76 -21.48
C VAL A 357 3.77 -1.29 -22.83
N GLY A 358 4.11 -2.57 -22.88
CA GLY A 358 4.33 -3.28 -24.15
C GLY A 358 3.07 -3.34 -25.02
N HIS A 359 3.24 -3.66 -26.31
CA HIS A 359 2.12 -3.74 -27.25
C HIS A 359 1.09 -4.82 -26.86
N ARG A 360 -0.21 -4.46 -26.88
CA ARG A 360 -1.31 -5.37 -26.47
C ARG A 360 -1.51 -6.56 -27.41
N ASP A 361 -1.01 -6.47 -28.64
CA ASP A 361 -1.08 -7.49 -29.68
C ASP A 361 0.26 -8.24 -29.86
N TYR A 362 1.16 -8.14 -28.88
CA TYR A 362 2.42 -8.88 -28.87
C TYR A 362 2.22 -10.38 -29.11
N LYS A 363 2.95 -10.94 -30.09
CA LYS A 363 2.88 -12.37 -30.48
C LYS A 363 4.18 -13.14 -30.24
N GLY A 364 5.21 -12.47 -29.72
CA GLY A 364 6.51 -13.09 -29.47
C GLY A 364 6.49 -13.98 -28.21
N GLY A 365 7.62 -14.63 -27.95
CA GLY A 365 7.80 -15.37 -26.70
C GLY A 365 7.67 -14.46 -25.49
N LEU A 366 6.93 -14.91 -24.48
CA LEU A 366 6.79 -14.22 -23.20
C LEU A 366 7.98 -14.54 -22.30
N LYS A 367 8.82 -13.52 -22.05
CA LYS A 367 9.77 -13.49 -20.94
C LYS A 367 9.15 -12.93 -19.65
N PRO A 368 8.41 -11.81 -19.66
CA PRO A 368 7.77 -11.31 -18.45
C PRO A 368 6.59 -12.21 -18.03
N ARG A 369 6.26 -12.17 -16.73
CA ARG A 369 5.18 -12.95 -16.13
C ARG A 369 3.82 -12.71 -16.79
N LEU A 370 3.49 -11.44 -17.06
CA LEU A 370 2.20 -11.05 -17.62
C LEU A 370 2.33 -10.64 -19.08
N HIS A 371 1.39 -11.09 -19.89
CA HIS A 371 1.23 -10.56 -21.25
C HIS A 371 0.86 -9.07 -21.18
N PRO A 372 1.42 -8.17 -22.01
CA PRO A 372 1.15 -6.73 -21.92
C PRO A 372 -0.34 -6.36 -21.94
N ARG A 373 -1.15 -7.12 -22.69
CA ARG A 373 -2.62 -7.01 -22.64
C ARG A 373 -3.19 -7.24 -21.23
N ARG A 374 -2.81 -8.34 -20.60
CA ARG A 374 -3.29 -8.71 -19.24
C ARG A 374 -2.78 -7.75 -18.19
N LEU A 375 -1.53 -7.31 -18.32
CA LEU A 375 -0.91 -6.29 -17.47
C LEU A 375 -1.72 -4.98 -17.54
N LEU A 376 -1.94 -4.45 -18.74
CA LEU A 376 -2.69 -3.20 -18.91
C LEU A 376 -4.15 -3.33 -18.43
N ASP A 377 -4.85 -4.41 -18.77
CA ASP A 377 -6.22 -4.62 -18.33
C ASP A 377 -6.32 -4.64 -16.80
N GLY A 378 -5.37 -5.30 -16.11
CA GLY A 378 -5.31 -5.32 -14.65
C GLY A 378 -4.97 -3.95 -14.03
N VAL A 379 -4.05 -3.19 -14.63
CA VAL A 379 -3.72 -1.82 -14.20
C VAL A 379 -4.93 -0.89 -14.32
N ILE A 380 -5.66 -0.97 -15.45
CA ILE A 380 -6.89 -0.20 -15.67
C ILE A 380 -7.94 -0.57 -14.62
N GLU A 381 -8.16 -1.87 -14.39
CA GLU A 381 -9.10 -2.35 -13.38
C GLU A 381 -8.74 -1.83 -11.98
N GLY A 382 -7.46 -1.86 -11.60
CA GLY A 382 -6.97 -1.37 -10.30
C GLY A 382 -7.16 0.14 -10.10
N VAL A 383 -6.73 0.97 -11.06
CA VAL A 383 -6.89 2.43 -10.98
C VAL A 383 -8.38 2.82 -10.97
N ARG A 384 -9.18 2.22 -11.86
CA ARG A 384 -10.62 2.47 -11.95
C ARG A 384 -11.31 2.13 -10.63
N ASP A 385 -11.03 0.97 -10.07
CA ASP A 385 -11.67 0.52 -8.84
C ASP A 385 -11.28 1.38 -7.64
N GLY A 386 -10.01 1.80 -7.55
CA GLY A 386 -9.55 2.76 -6.52
C GLY A 386 -10.28 4.10 -6.63
N GLY A 387 -10.25 4.75 -7.80
CA GLY A 387 -10.95 6.01 -8.03
C GLY A 387 -12.46 5.94 -7.78
N ASN A 388 -13.14 4.96 -8.38
CA ASN A 388 -14.59 4.81 -8.26
C ASN A 388 -15.04 4.55 -6.82
N LYS A 389 -14.36 3.65 -6.11
CA LYS A 389 -14.76 3.29 -4.73
C LYS A 389 -14.37 4.38 -3.72
N SER A 390 -13.33 5.16 -3.99
CA SER A 390 -13.03 6.39 -3.24
C SER A 390 -13.95 7.57 -3.61
N GLY A 391 -14.72 7.45 -4.70
CA GLY A 391 -15.61 8.51 -5.19
C GLY A 391 -14.87 9.70 -5.83
N ILE A 392 -13.66 9.45 -6.36
CA ILE A 392 -12.80 10.46 -6.98
C ILE A 392 -12.75 10.22 -8.50
N PRO A 393 -13.18 11.18 -9.34
CA PRO A 393 -13.17 10.97 -10.79
C PRO A 393 -11.74 10.96 -11.34
N THR A 394 -11.44 9.97 -12.18
CA THR A 394 -10.19 9.93 -12.96
C THR A 394 -10.41 10.58 -14.32
N ALA A 395 -10.23 11.90 -14.42
CA ALA A 395 -10.73 12.70 -15.54
C ALA A 395 -9.78 12.80 -16.73
N PHE A 396 -8.49 12.55 -16.53
CA PHE A 396 -7.46 12.67 -17.56
C PHE A 396 -6.51 11.47 -17.51
N GLY A 397 -5.99 11.08 -18.67
CA GLY A 397 -4.87 10.17 -18.71
C GLY A 397 -4.37 9.82 -20.10
N GLN A 398 -3.22 9.16 -20.15
CA GLN A 398 -2.54 8.78 -21.38
C GLN A 398 -2.01 7.34 -21.31
N VAL A 399 -1.95 6.68 -22.46
CA VAL A 399 -1.34 5.35 -22.59
C VAL A 399 -0.32 5.37 -23.73
N LEU A 400 0.91 4.96 -23.43
CA LEU A 400 2.00 4.80 -24.39
C LEU A 400 2.34 3.32 -24.56
N PHE A 401 2.38 2.88 -25.81
CA PHE A 401 2.82 1.54 -26.18
C PHE A 401 4.24 1.57 -26.74
N HIS A 402 5.17 0.84 -26.13
CA HIS A 402 6.53 0.72 -26.64
C HIS A 402 7.18 -0.60 -26.21
N HIS A 403 7.94 -1.23 -27.11
CA HIS A 403 8.61 -2.51 -26.85
C HIS A 403 9.61 -2.45 -25.67
N GLY A 404 10.17 -1.27 -25.39
CA GLY A 404 11.05 -1.05 -24.23
C GLY A 404 10.35 -1.28 -22.87
N TYR A 405 9.03 -1.19 -22.81
CA TYR A 405 8.24 -1.46 -21.59
C TYR A 405 7.81 -2.93 -21.46
N MET A 406 8.39 -3.85 -22.24
CA MET A 406 8.16 -5.28 -22.09
C MET A 406 8.76 -5.85 -20.80
N GLY A 407 9.86 -5.27 -20.30
CA GLY A 407 10.51 -5.72 -19.06
C GLY A 407 9.87 -5.16 -17.79
N LYS A 408 9.50 -3.88 -17.83
CA LYS A 408 8.88 -3.15 -16.71
C LYS A 408 7.92 -2.10 -17.25
N CYS A 409 6.66 -2.16 -16.83
CA CYS A 409 5.70 -1.10 -17.11
C CYS A 409 5.96 0.15 -16.26
N LEU A 410 5.44 1.29 -16.72
CA LEU A 410 5.30 2.48 -15.89
C LEU A 410 3.83 2.76 -15.61
N VAL A 411 3.50 2.97 -14.34
CA VAL A 411 2.15 3.27 -13.87
C VAL A 411 2.24 4.55 -13.05
N PHE A 412 1.96 5.66 -13.71
CA PHE A 412 1.84 6.99 -13.10
C PHE A 412 0.40 7.22 -12.66
N VAL A 413 0.25 7.79 -11.48
CA VAL A 413 -1.02 8.25 -10.94
C VAL A 413 -0.83 9.65 -10.35
N THR A 414 -1.88 10.46 -10.38
CA THR A 414 -1.84 11.84 -9.89
C THR A 414 -3.09 12.09 -9.06
N ALA A 415 -2.94 12.90 -8.03
CA ALA A 415 -4.05 13.39 -7.24
C ALA A 415 -4.07 14.92 -7.26
N VAL A 416 -5.28 15.46 -7.37
CA VAL A 416 -5.56 16.89 -7.18
C VAL A 416 -6.57 17.03 -6.06
N GLY A 417 -6.27 17.92 -5.11
CA GLY A 417 -7.15 18.31 -4.02
C GLY A 417 -7.36 19.83 -3.97
N ILE A 418 -8.31 20.24 -3.12
CA ILE A 418 -8.56 21.64 -2.78
C ILE A 418 -8.49 21.83 -1.26
N MET A 419 -7.79 22.87 -0.84
CA MET A 419 -7.56 23.23 0.56
C MET A 419 -7.97 24.69 0.77
N PRO A 420 -8.70 25.03 1.85
CA PRO A 420 -8.92 26.44 2.19
C PRO A 420 -7.57 27.11 2.45
N ALA A 421 -7.44 28.41 2.21
CA ALA A 421 -6.20 29.15 2.48
C ALA A 421 -5.94 29.29 3.99
N GLN A 422 -7.02 29.31 4.78
CA GLN A 422 -6.96 29.41 6.24
C GLN A 422 -7.95 28.46 6.91
N ILE A 423 -7.58 27.95 8.08
CA ILE A 423 -8.43 27.15 8.97
C ILE A 423 -8.39 27.83 10.34
N LYS A 424 -9.55 28.26 10.84
CA LYS A 424 -9.67 29.00 12.12
C LYS A 424 -8.73 30.21 12.23
N GLY A 425 -8.41 30.87 11.11
CA GLY A 425 -7.53 32.03 11.04
C GLY A 425 -6.04 31.71 10.92
N GLU A 426 -5.65 30.44 10.95
CA GLU A 426 -4.28 29.99 10.71
C GLU A 426 -4.08 29.56 9.25
N PRO A 427 -2.90 29.77 8.64
CA PRO A 427 -2.59 29.25 7.31
C PRO A 427 -2.79 27.73 7.25
N ALA A 428 -3.55 27.25 6.27
CA ALA A 428 -3.91 25.84 6.19
C ALA A 428 -2.78 24.95 5.66
N GLU A 429 -1.87 25.53 4.88
CA GLU A 429 -0.69 24.85 4.34
C GLU A 429 0.37 24.59 5.41
N GLN A 430 0.28 25.25 6.58
CA GLN A 430 1.23 25.07 7.66
C GLN A 430 0.72 23.99 8.64
N LYS A 431 1.64 23.09 9.02
CA LYS A 431 1.43 22.06 10.03
C LYS A 431 2.70 21.87 10.84
N THR A 432 2.56 21.47 12.11
CA THR A 432 3.70 21.15 12.97
C THR A 432 3.26 20.21 14.08
N THR A 433 4.20 19.44 14.62
CA THR A 433 4.00 18.74 15.90
C THR A 433 4.58 19.59 17.03
N SER A 434 4.13 19.35 18.26
CA SER A 434 4.64 20.02 19.46
C SER A 434 4.67 19.07 20.64
N THR A 435 5.53 19.36 21.62
CA THR A 435 5.63 18.59 22.86
C THR A 435 4.26 18.48 23.55
N GLY A 436 3.85 17.26 23.87
CA GLY A 436 2.56 16.95 24.48
C GLY A 436 1.42 16.67 23.49
N ASP A 437 1.62 16.88 22.18
CA ASP A 437 0.64 16.45 21.19
C ASP A 437 0.49 14.93 21.22
N LEU A 438 -0.75 14.47 21.14
CA LEU A 438 -1.07 13.05 21.01
C LEU A 438 -0.68 12.56 19.62
N LEU A 439 0.04 11.44 19.57
CA LEU A 439 0.39 10.76 18.33
C LEU A 439 -0.69 9.71 18.04
N ILE A 440 -1.45 9.94 16.96
CA ILE A 440 -2.59 9.12 16.58
C ILE A 440 -2.34 8.46 15.23
N MET A 441 -2.59 7.15 15.15
CA MET A 441 -2.75 6.45 13.88
C MET A 441 -4.25 6.35 13.57
N CYS A 442 -4.65 6.70 12.34
CA CYS A 442 -6.02 6.49 11.88
C CYS A 442 -6.09 5.66 10.60
N GLY A 443 -7.18 4.92 10.42
CA GLY A 443 -7.50 4.19 9.20
C GLY A 443 -7.29 2.68 9.32
N GLY A 444 -6.59 2.09 8.36
CA GLY A 444 -6.39 0.65 8.23
C GLY A 444 -5.56 0.02 9.35
N ARG A 445 -5.74 -1.29 9.58
CA ARG A 445 -4.96 -2.05 10.56
C ARG A 445 -3.64 -2.55 9.98
N VAL A 446 -2.64 -2.74 10.84
CA VAL A 446 -1.29 -3.22 10.49
C VAL A 446 -1.26 -4.74 10.33
N GLY A 447 -0.77 -5.20 9.19
CA GLY A 447 -0.42 -6.59 8.90
C GLY A 447 1.01 -6.72 8.34
N LYS A 448 1.36 -7.92 7.87
CA LYS A 448 2.62 -8.21 7.17
C LYS A 448 2.54 -7.81 5.69
N ASP A 449 2.04 -6.61 5.45
CA ASP A 449 1.80 -6.08 4.11
C ASP A 449 2.97 -5.20 3.70
N GLY A 450 3.61 -5.51 2.57
CA GLY A 450 4.62 -4.62 1.99
C GLY A 450 5.90 -4.45 2.80
N ILE A 451 6.17 -5.35 3.74
CA ILE A 451 7.45 -5.35 4.47
C ILE A 451 8.59 -5.35 3.46
N HIS A 452 9.56 -4.46 3.65
CA HIS A 452 10.69 -4.24 2.73
C HIS A 452 10.30 -3.75 1.33
N GLY A 453 9.11 -3.17 1.15
CA GLY A 453 8.66 -2.64 -0.15
C GLY A 453 9.57 -1.55 -0.70
N VAL A 454 9.94 -0.59 0.15
CA VAL A 454 10.89 0.50 -0.13
C VAL A 454 12.30 0.00 -0.48
N THR A 455 12.82 -0.99 0.26
CA THR A 455 14.15 -1.57 -0.03
C THR A 455 14.10 -2.40 -1.31
N ALA A 456 13.07 -3.22 -1.52
CA ALA A 456 12.88 -3.99 -2.74
C ALA A 456 12.63 -3.12 -3.99
N ALA A 457 11.97 -1.96 -3.85
CA ALA A 457 11.79 -1.01 -4.94
C ALA A 457 13.12 -0.35 -5.39
N SER A 458 14.10 -0.29 -4.48
CA SER A 458 15.44 0.24 -4.71
C SER A 458 16.39 -0.79 -5.36
N GLU A 459 16.00 -2.08 -5.41
CA GLU A 459 16.77 -3.15 -6.08
C GLU A 459 16.25 -3.46 -7.50
N SER A 460 17.12 -4.03 -8.34
CA SER A 460 16.71 -4.57 -9.64
C SER A 460 15.94 -5.88 -9.44
N PHE A 461 14.66 -5.90 -9.83
CA PHE A 461 13.76 -7.05 -9.66
C PHE A 461 14.35 -8.34 -10.23
N SER A 462 14.36 -9.41 -9.43
CA SER A 462 14.76 -10.76 -9.81
C SER A 462 13.65 -11.77 -9.50
N GLU A 463 13.77 -13.00 -10.01
CA GLU A 463 12.84 -14.10 -9.73
C GLU A 463 12.80 -14.53 -8.24
N HIS A 464 13.67 -13.97 -7.40
CA HIS A 464 13.79 -14.29 -5.98
C HIS A 464 13.12 -13.27 -5.03
N THR A 465 12.49 -12.21 -5.54
CA THR A 465 11.79 -11.22 -4.70
C THR A 465 10.56 -11.84 -4.00
N PRO A 466 10.47 -11.83 -2.66
CA PRO A 466 9.40 -12.50 -1.91
C PRO A 466 7.99 -11.98 -2.24
N ALA A 467 7.01 -12.88 -2.23
CA ALA A 467 5.59 -12.58 -2.47
C ALA A 467 4.93 -11.61 -1.43
N GLY A 468 5.62 -11.27 -0.34
CA GLY A 468 5.11 -10.43 0.76
C GLY A 468 4.83 -8.96 0.40
N HIS A 469 5.16 -8.54 -0.82
CA HIS A 469 4.97 -7.16 -1.27
C HIS A 469 3.60 -6.86 -1.90
N VAL A 470 2.75 -7.86 -2.16
CA VAL A 470 1.45 -7.59 -2.81
C VAL A 470 0.43 -7.10 -1.79
N GLN A 471 0.12 -5.82 -1.90
CA GLN A 471 -0.86 -5.13 -1.08
C GLN A 471 -2.17 -4.99 -1.87
N ILE A 472 -3.31 -5.07 -1.18
CA ILE A 472 -4.61 -4.74 -1.74
C ILE A 472 -5.13 -3.52 -0.99
N GLY A 473 -5.30 -2.41 -1.70
CA GLY A 473 -5.88 -1.19 -1.13
C GLY A 473 -7.36 -1.38 -0.78
N ASP A 474 -7.83 -0.63 0.21
CA ASP A 474 -9.21 -0.54 0.68
C ASP A 474 -9.79 0.88 0.50
N PRO A 475 -10.26 1.22 -0.72
CA PRO A 475 -10.82 2.54 -1.01
C PRO A 475 -11.99 2.96 -0.10
N TYR A 476 -12.74 2.00 0.47
CA TYR A 476 -13.85 2.32 1.37
C TYR A 476 -13.34 2.84 2.71
N THR A 477 -12.30 2.22 3.27
CA THR A 477 -11.63 2.73 4.47
C THR A 477 -11.02 4.11 4.21
N GLN A 478 -10.35 4.30 3.06
CA GLN A 478 -9.85 5.61 2.66
C GLN A 478 -10.95 6.66 2.55
N LYS A 479 -12.10 6.33 1.94
CA LYS A 479 -13.23 7.25 1.79
C LYS A 479 -13.80 7.69 3.14
N LYS A 480 -14.05 6.73 4.04
CA LYS A 480 -14.48 7.02 5.43
C LYS A 480 -13.48 7.94 6.13
N MET A 481 -12.19 7.64 6.01
CA MET A 481 -11.09 8.42 6.58
C MET A 481 -11.01 9.84 5.99
N HIS A 482 -11.12 9.99 4.67
CA HIS A 482 -11.11 11.29 4.01
C HIS A 482 -12.24 12.19 4.52
N ASP A 483 -13.48 11.70 4.57
CA ASP A 483 -14.62 12.51 5.01
C ASP A 483 -14.51 12.91 6.48
N PHE A 484 -14.00 12.00 7.33
CA PHE A 484 -13.66 12.28 8.71
C PHE A 484 -12.61 13.40 8.85
N LEU A 485 -11.50 13.28 8.12
CA LEU A 485 -10.37 14.21 8.21
C LEU A 485 -10.75 15.62 7.77
N ILE A 486 -11.62 15.76 6.77
CA ILE A 486 -12.14 17.07 6.35
C ILE A 486 -12.96 17.73 7.46
N GLU A 487 -13.84 17.00 8.14
CA GLU A 487 -14.61 17.53 9.28
C GLU A 487 -13.67 17.90 10.46
N ALA A 488 -12.70 17.04 10.79
CA ALA A 488 -11.73 17.31 11.85
C ALA A 488 -10.83 18.52 11.55
N ARG A 489 -10.42 18.69 10.28
CA ARG A 489 -9.69 19.86 9.80
C ARG A 489 -10.50 21.13 9.95
N ASP A 490 -11.75 21.15 9.47
CA ASP A 490 -12.59 22.36 9.48
C ASP A 490 -12.89 22.83 10.91
N GLU A 491 -12.87 21.91 11.87
CA GLU A 491 -12.94 22.22 13.31
C GLU A 491 -11.63 22.71 13.93
N GLY A 492 -10.50 22.62 13.23
CA GLY A 492 -9.18 23.03 13.70
C GLY A 492 -8.52 22.02 14.66
N LEU A 493 -8.87 20.74 14.55
CA LEU A 493 -8.39 19.71 15.49
C LEU A 493 -7.03 19.13 15.10
N ILE A 494 -6.64 19.27 13.83
CA ILE A 494 -5.42 18.68 13.26
C ILE A 494 -4.27 19.69 13.36
N HIS A 495 -3.23 19.35 14.12
CA HIS A 495 -2.00 20.15 14.21
C HIS A 495 -0.97 19.71 13.16
N PHE A 496 -0.89 18.40 12.96
CA PHE A 496 -0.07 17.75 11.94
C PHE A 496 -0.80 16.52 11.39
N ILE A 497 -0.61 16.25 10.10
CA ILE A 497 -1.04 15.02 9.45
C ILE A 497 -0.03 14.63 8.37
N THR A 498 0.19 13.34 8.17
CA THR A 498 0.95 12.79 7.04
C THR A 498 0.45 11.38 6.74
N ASP A 499 0.70 10.89 5.53
CA ASP A 499 0.33 9.54 5.13
C ASP A 499 1.29 8.48 5.71
N ASN A 500 0.85 7.22 5.69
CA ASN A 500 1.73 6.08 5.90
C ASN A 500 1.93 5.32 4.58
N GLY A 501 2.95 5.72 3.82
CA GLY A 501 3.40 5.06 2.60
C GLY A 501 4.61 4.15 2.84
N GLY A 502 5.68 4.39 2.06
CA GLY A 502 6.93 3.66 2.17
C GLY A 502 7.55 3.73 3.58
N GLY A 503 7.94 2.58 4.13
CA GLY A 503 8.45 2.47 5.51
C GLY A 503 7.39 2.67 6.60
N GLY A 504 6.13 2.94 6.27
CA GLY A 504 5.01 2.90 7.22
C GLY A 504 5.08 3.90 8.39
N LEU A 505 4.87 3.40 9.61
CA LEU A 505 4.95 4.22 10.83
C LEU A 505 6.38 4.72 11.04
N SER A 506 7.38 3.93 10.66
CA SER A 506 8.78 4.29 10.81
C SER A 506 9.16 5.59 10.09
N SER A 507 8.66 5.79 8.86
CA SER A 507 8.88 7.01 8.10
C SER A 507 8.04 8.17 8.67
N SER A 508 6.72 8.02 8.64
CA SER A 508 5.78 9.08 9.04
C SER A 508 6.00 9.64 10.45
N VAL A 509 6.30 8.78 11.43
CA VAL A 509 6.57 9.21 12.81
C VAL A 509 8.00 9.77 12.92
N GLY A 510 8.98 9.11 12.30
CA GLY A 510 10.36 9.58 12.29
C GLY A 510 10.51 10.98 11.68
N GLU A 511 9.72 11.32 10.66
CA GLU A 511 9.66 12.64 10.03
C GLU A 511 8.92 13.65 10.90
N SER A 512 7.71 13.31 11.35
CA SER A 512 6.87 14.23 12.15
C SER A 512 7.46 14.54 13.52
N ALA A 513 8.24 13.63 14.12
CA ALA A 513 8.92 13.86 15.39
C ALA A 513 10.07 14.88 15.29
N ARG A 514 10.54 15.23 14.08
CA ARG A 514 11.59 16.24 13.88
C ARG A 514 11.12 17.65 14.22
N PHE A 515 9.81 17.92 14.17
CA PHE A 515 9.24 19.23 14.51
C PHE A 515 9.17 19.44 16.03
N SER A 516 8.68 18.45 16.78
CA SER A 516 8.68 18.47 18.25
C SER A 516 10.04 18.20 18.88
N ASN A 517 10.96 17.61 18.11
CA ASN A 517 12.25 17.08 18.56
C ASN A 517 12.10 15.86 19.51
N GLY A 518 11.22 14.92 19.19
CA GLY A 518 11.10 13.67 19.95
C GLY A 518 9.70 13.06 19.94
N CYS A 519 9.60 11.78 20.26
CA CYS A 519 8.33 11.10 20.50
C CYS A 519 8.53 9.82 21.32
N GLU A 520 7.47 9.42 22.03
CA GLU A 520 7.35 8.12 22.68
C GLU A 520 6.17 7.35 22.07
N ILE A 521 6.38 6.08 21.73
CA ILE A 521 5.42 5.21 21.04
C ILE A 521 5.25 3.92 21.81
N GLN A 522 4.00 3.43 21.88
CA GLN A 522 3.59 2.17 22.49
C GLN A 522 3.04 1.27 21.38
N LEU A 523 3.88 0.36 20.88
CA LEU A 523 3.56 -0.47 19.71
C LEU A 523 2.41 -1.43 19.97
N GLU A 524 2.19 -1.87 21.22
CA GLU A 524 1.06 -2.72 21.60
C GLU A 524 -0.30 -2.05 21.39
N LYS A 525 -0.34 -0.72 21.24
CA LYS A 525 -1.57 0.02 20.93
C LYS A 525 -1.88 0.07 19.45
N VAL A 526 -0.94 -0.27 18.58
CA VAL A 526 -1.14 -0.22 17.13
C VAL A 526 -2.18 -1.26 16.72
N PRO A 527 -3.30 -0.88 16.05
CA PRO A 527 -4.32 -1.84 15.64
C PRO A 527 -3.78 -2.86 14.64
N LEU A 528 -3.82 -4.15 14.97
CA LEU A 528 -3.30 -5.23 14.13
C LEU A 528 -4.43 -5.98 13.38
N LYS A 529 -4.15 -6.44 12.16
CA LYS A 529 -5.02 -7.34 11.39
C LYS A 529 -5.11 -8.73 12.04
N TYR A 530 -3.99 -9.19 12.60
CA TYR A 530 -3.83 -10.45 13.31
C TYR A 530 -2.66 -10.33 14.29
N GLU A 531 -2.76 -11.08 15.39
CA GLU A 531 -1.74 -11.12 16.44
C GLU A 531 -0.46 -11.84 15.97
N GLY A 532 0.63 -11.62 16.70
CA GLY A 532 1.89 -12.35 16.52
C GLY A 532 2.91 -11.66 15.60
N LEU A 533 2.69 -10.41 15.17
CA LEU A 533 3.70 -9.65 14.46
C LEU A 533 4.85 -9.26 15.39
N ASP A 534 6.09 -9.38 14.92
CA ASP A 534 7.25 -8.84 15.63
C ASP A 534 7.19 -7.31 15.67
N GLN A 535 7.81 -6.69 16.67
CA GLN A 535 7.76 -5.24 16.86
C GLN A 535 8.31 -4.47 15.65
N TRP A 536 9.36 -4.99 15.00
CA TRP A 536 9.89 -4.39 13.78
C TRP A 536 8.89 -4.50 12.62
N GLU A 537 8.15 -5.61 12.50
CA GLU A 537 7.12 -5.79 11.47
C GLU A 537 5.99 -4.78 11.63
N ILE A 538 5.55 -4.52 12.87
CA ILE A 538 4.53 -3.49 13.17
C ILE A 538 5.04 -2.12 12.74
N TRP A 539 6.32 -1.83 13.03
CA TRP A 539 6.93 -0.52 12.83
C TRP A 539 7.12 -0.15 11.37
N ILE A 540 7.58 -1.09 10.54
CA ILE A 540 7.89 -0.84 9.12
C ILE A 540 6.81 -1.32 8.15
N SER A 541 5.72 -1.92 8.63
CA SER A 541 4.63 -2.38 7.77
C SER A 541 4.12 -1.25 6.86
N GLU A 542 3.93 -1.57 5.58
CA GLU A 542 3.39 -0.69 4.55
C GLU A 542 1.89 -1.01 4.29
N SER A 543 1.18 -1.48 5.32
CA SER A 543 -0.27 -1.65 5.29
C SER A 543 -0.96 -0.37 4.80
N GLN A 544 -1.98 -0.52 3.96
CA GLN A 544 -2.61 0.61 3.29
C GLN A 544 -3.68 1.32 4.13
N GLU A 545 -4.09 2.49 3.63
CA GLU A 545 -5.11 3.39 4.18
C GLU A 545 -4.86 3.87 5.60
N ARG A 546 -3.64 4.24 5.92
CA ARG A 546 -3.28 4.80 7.23
C ARG A 546 -2.72 6.20 7.12
N MET A 547 -2.96 7.01 8.15
CA MET A 547 -2.34 8.33 8.36
C MET A 547 -1.81 8.45 9.79
N THR A 548 -0.75 9.22 9.97
CA THR A 548 -0.22 9.66 11.27
C THR A 548 -0.68 11.10 11.54
N LEU A 549 -1.21 11.37 12.73
CA LEU A 549 -1.70 12.68 13.15
C LEU A 549 -1.13 13.13 14.49
N ALA A 550 -1.00 14.46 14.63
CA ALA A 550 -0.82 15.14 15.91
C ALA A 550 -2.08 15.91 16.28
N VAL A 551 -2.62 15.62 17.47
CA VAL A 551 -3.82 16.25 18.02
C VAL A 551 -3.53 16.70 19.45
N LYS A 552 -3.90 17.94 19.79
CA LYS A 552 -3.73 18.45 21.16
C LYS A 552 -4.59 17.65 22.16
N PRO A 553 -4.12 17.41 23.40
CA PRO A 553 -4.88 16.66 24.40
C PRO A 553 -6.31 17.17 24.62
N GLU A 554 -6.52 18.48 24.63
CA GLU A 554 -7.85 19.11 24.79
C GLU A 554 -8.81 18.84 23.62
N HIS A 555 -8.31 18.47 22.45
CA HIS A 555 -9.09 18.16 21.26
C HIS A 555 -9.40 16.66 21.12
N HIS A 556 -8.78 15.81 21.94
CA HIS A 556 -8.87 14.35 21.86
C HIS A 556 -10.30 13.84 21.77
N ASP A 557 -11.16 14.21 22.73
CA ASP A 557 -12.50 13.64 22.81
C ASP A 557 -13.37 14.03 21.61
N ARG A 558 -13.22 15.27 21.11
CA ARG A 558 -13.92 15.73 19.91
C ARG A 558 -13.42 14.99 18.67
N PHE A 559 -12.12 14.86 18.51
CA PHE A 559 -11.51 14.11 17.41
C PHE A 559 -11.98 12.65 17.39
N MET A 560 -11.94 11.97 18.54
CA MET A 560 -12.36 10.57 18.65
C MET A 560 -13.87 10.39 18.44
N MET A 561 -14.70 11.36 18.82
CA MET A 561 -16.13 11.35 18.52
C MET A 561 -16.40 11.46 17.01
N LEU A 562 -15.69 12.34 16.31
CA LEU A 562 -15.78 12.47 14.86
C LEU A 562 -15.32 11.18 14.16
N SER A 563 -14.20 10.60 14.60
CA SER A 563 -13.70 9.33 14.07
C SER A 563 -14.74 8.20 14.16
N ARG A 564 -15.38 8.05 15.33
CA ARG A 564 -16.48 7.09 15.54
C ARG A 564 -17.71 7.37 14.66
N LYS A 565 -18.10 8.63 14.50
CA LYS A 565 -19.23 9.05 13.65
C LYS A 565 -19.06 8.56 12.20
N HIS A 566 -17.82 8.57 11.69
CA HIS A 566 -17.48 8.15 10.33
C HIS A 566 -17.04 6.68 10.22
N ALA A 567 -17.14 5.91 11.31
CA ALA A 567 -16.69 4.52 11.37
C ALA A 567 -15.21 4.34 10.94
N VAL A 568 -14.35 5.26 11.38
CA VAL A 568 -12.90 5.21 11.21
C VAL A 568 -12.27 4.72 12.51
N GLU A 569 -11.30 3.80 12.42
CA GLU A 569 -10.51 3.39 13.58
C GLU A 569 -9.41 4.43 13.80
N SER A 570 -9.31 4.99 15.00
CA SER A 570 -8.26 5.93 15.39
C SER A 570 -7.78 5.58 16.77
N THR A 571 -6.47 5.54 16.95
CA THR A 571 -5.85 5.10 18.20
C THR A 571 -4.69 6.01 18.55
N VAL A 572 -4.70 6.52 19.79
CA VAL A 572 -3.53 7.18 20.37
C VAL A 572 -2.47 6.11 20.63
N ILE A 573 -1.41 6.12 19.84
CA ILE A 573 -0.30 5.16 19.92
C ILE A 573 0.93 5.74 20.64
N GLY A 574 0.92 7.02 20.97
CA GLY A 574 2.05 7.68 21.60
C GLY A 574 1.83 9.15 21.88
N THR A 575 2.92 9.87 22.14
CA THR A 575 2.94 11.31 22.40
C THR A 575 4.23 11.91 21.87
N TYR A 576 4.15 13.12 21.30
CA TYR A 576 5.33 13.87 20.88
C TYR A 576 6.04 14.49 22.09
N THR A 577 7.38 14.47 22.08
CA THR A 577 8.25 14.98 23.15
C THR A 577 9.32 15.89 22.56
N ASP A 578 10.13 16.52 23.42
CA ASP A 578 11.32 17.30 23.06
C ASP A 578 12.65 16.61 23.45
N SER A 579 12.58 15.31 23.74
CA SER A 579 13.69 14.49 24.27
C SER A 579 14.91 14.35 23.34
N GLY A 580 14.76 14.72 22.07
CA GLY A 580 15.70 14.42 20.98
C GLY A 580 15.68 12.96 20.54
N LYS A 581 14.72 12.15 21.01
CA LYS A 581 14.70 10.69 20.81
C LYS A 581 13.42 10.22 20.11
N LEU A 582 13.58 9.21 19.27
CA LEU A 582 12.55 8.26 18.92
C LEU A 582 12.60 7.12 19.94
N HIS A 583 11.64 7.10 20.86
CA HIS A 583 11.53 6.06 21.90
C HIS A 583 10.33 5.16 21.59
N ILE A 584 10.60 3.89 21.35
CA ILE A 584 9.58 2.89 21.04
C ILE A 584 9.56 1.84 22.14
N THR A 585 8.37 1.56 22.65
CA THR A 585 8.11 0.55 23.67
C THR A 585 7.09 -0.47 23.19
N TYR A 586 7.14 -1.66 23.79
CA TYR A 586 6.12 -2.69 23.68
C TYR A 586 5.91 -3.31 25.06
N GLU A 587 4.69 -3.26 25.60
CA GLU A 587 4.36 -3.74 26.96
C GLU A 587 5.30 -3.16 28.04
N ASN A 588 5.53 -1.84 27.98
CA ASN A 588 6.45 -1.08 28.85
C ASN A 588 7.93 -1.47 28.76
N LYS A 589 8.35 -2.29 27.78
CA LYS A 589 9.76 -2.58 27.52
C LYS A 589 10.24 -1.77 26.33
N THR A 590 11.40 -1.14 26.44
CA THR A 590 12.02 -0.41 25.33
C THR A 590 12.43 -1.37 24.22
N CYS A 591 11.97 -1.11 23.00
CA CYS A 591 12.34 -1.84 21.78
C CYS A 591 13.32 -1.02 20.93
N ALA A 592 13.17 0.30 20.88
CA ALA A 592 14.06 1.21 20.16
C ALA A 592 14.28 2.50 20.94
N TYR A 593 15.50 3.03 20.85
CA TYR A 593 15.89 4.31 21.44
C TYR A 593 16.98 4.97 20.58
N ILE A 594 16.54 5.79 19.62
CA ILE A 594 17.39 6.40 18.59
C ILE A 594 17.36 7.91 18.71
N ARG A 595 18.51 8.58 18.56
CA ARG A 595 18.56 10.04 18.44
C ARG A 595 18.01 10.47 17.08
N LEU A 596 17.13 11.46 17.07
CA LEU A 596 16.58 11.98 15.80
C LEU A 596 17.64 12.66 14.93
N ASP A 597 18.75 13.11 15.52
CA ASP A 597 19.88 13.71 14.81
C ASP A 597 20.77 12.69 14.07
N LEU A 598 20.60 11.38 14.27
CA LEU A 598 21.35 10.34 13.56
C LEU A 598 21.24 10.49 12.04
N LEU A 599 20.05 10.77 11.51
CA LEU A 599 19.87 10.92 10.07
C LEU A 599 20.47 12.23 9.51
N LYS A 600 20.86 13.16 10.37
CA LYS A 600 21.66 14.34 10.01
C LYS A 600 23.16 14.10 10.18
N SER A 601 23.56 12.96 10.73
CA SER A 601 24.95 12.66 11.05
C SER A 601 25.65 12.03 9.87
N GLY A 602 26.56 12.77 9.23
CA GLY A 602 27.75 12.31 8.50
C GLY A 602 27.69 11.06 7.60
N PHE A 603 26.52 10.59 7.16
CA PHE A 603 26.42 9.49 6.21
C PHE A 603 27.11 9.88 4.91
N PRO A 604 27.96 9.01 4.33
CA PRO A 604 28.63 9.34 3.08
C PRO A 604 27.63 9.65 1.97
N GLN A 605 27.91 10.71 1.22
CA GLN A 605 27.17 10.99 0.00
C GLN A 605 27.40 9.84 -1.00
N TRP A 606 26.38 9.50 -1.77
CA TRP A 606 26.54 8.53 -2.85
C TRP A 606 27.27 9.19 -4.02
N GLU A 607 28.22 8.47 -4.59
CA GLU A 607 29.02 8.94 -5.70
C GLU A 607 28.83 8.05 -6.92
N PHE A 608 28.75 8.66 -8.10
CA PHE A 608 28.50 7.97 -9.36
C PHE A 608 29.47 8.45 -10.45
N ASP A 609 29.92 7.52 -11.29
CA ASP A 609 30.53 7.84 -12.57
C ASP A 609 29.45 7.73 -13.66
N ALA A 610 29.26 8.80 -14.43
CA ALA A 610 28.25 8.87 -15.48
C ALA A 610 28.90 9.22 -16.83
N GLU A 611 28.59 8.44 -17.85
CA GLU A 611 29.02 8.71 -19.22
C GLU A 611 27.81 8.82 -20.13
N TRP A 612 27.63 9.97 -20.75
CA TRP A 612 26.65 10.13 -21.81
C TRP A 612 27.22 9.69 -23.14
N LEU A 613 26.49 8.79 -23.80
CA LEU A 613 26.74 8.39 -25.18
C LEU A 613 25.55 8.82 -26.02
N SER A 614 25.81 9.45 -27.16
CA SER A 614 24.76 9.89 -28.07
C SER A 614 23.84 8.73 -28.46
N PRO A 615 22.52 8.97 -28.69
CA PRO A 615 21.61 7.94 -29.19
C PRO A 615 22.20 7.20 -30.39
N GLN A 616 22.78 7.92 -31.35
CA GLN A 616 23.37 7.38 -32.57
C GLN A 616 24.50 6.40 -32.24
N THR A 617 25.37 6.74 -31.28
CA THR A 617 26.45 5.85 -30.80
C THR A 617 25.90 4.55 -30.20
N ARG A 618 24.71 4.61 -29.60
CA ARG A 618 24.02 3.44 -29.01
C ARG A 618 23.18 2.67 -30.03
N GLY A 619 23.19 3.05 -31.31
CA GLY A 619 22.30 2.49 -32.34
C GLY A 619 20.83 2.87 -32.13
N LEU A 620 20.56 3.94 -31.38
CA LEU A 620 19.24 4.48 -31.11
C LEU A 620 19.04 5.76 -31.93
N TYR A 621 17.80 6.03 -32.29
CA TYR A 621 17.40 7.28 -32.95
C TYR A 621 16.43 8.00 -32.02
N GLU A 622 16.60 9.31 -31.87
CA GLU A 622 15.62 10.10 -31.12
C GLU A 622 14.26 10.01 -31.83
N PRO A 623 13.18 9.73 -31.09
CA PRO A 623 11.85 9.78 -31.67
C PRO A 623 11.58 11.20 -32.17
N VAL A 624 11.28 11.33 -33.46
CA VAL A 624 10.81 12.60 -34.04
C VAL A 624 9.38 12.83 -33.55
N PHE A 625 9.23 13.54 -32.44
CA PHE A 625 7.93 14.04 -32.00
C PHE A 625 7.48 15.11 -33.01
N LYS A 626 6.44 14.82 -33.79
CA LYS A 626 5.71 15.84 -34.54
C LYS A 626 4.64 16.42 -33.62
N GLU A 627 4.30 17.70 -33.79
CA GLU A 627 3.12 18.27 -33.12
C GLU A 627 1.89 17.39 -33.42
N PRO A 628 1.00 17.19 -32.43
CA PRO A 628 -0.13 16.27 -32.53
C PRO A 628 -1.12 16.57 -33.66
#